data_AF-A0A4Q5QIN8-F1
#
_entry.id   AF-A0A4Q5QIN8-F1
#
_cell.length_a   1.000
_cell.length_b   1.000
_cell.length_c   1.000
_cell.angle_alpha   90.00
_cell.angle_beta   90.00
_cell.angle_gamma   90.00
#
_symmetry.space_group_name_H-M   'P 1'
#
loop_
_entity.id
_entity.type
_entity.pdbx_description
1 polymer ?
#
loop_
_entity_poly.entity_id
_entity_poly.type
_entity_poly.pdbx_seq_one_letter_code
_entity_poly.pdbx_strand_id
1 'polypeptide(L)'
;FGAFAGINYWFPKAFGFKLNEFWGRVSFWCWVVGFYLAFMPLYVLGLMGVTRRLRTFDDPSLQIWFIIAGIGALLIAAGIGAMLLQFAVSIRDREKLRDATGDPWNGRTLEWATSSPPPDYNFAFTPVIHQGDAWADMKARGYERPVSGYKDIHMPSNTGSGVILAGLCVAFGVGMIWYVWWLAAVSFVGILAVSFGHTFIYKRDYYIPAEIVTAKEEARTKALAEVKA
;
A
#
# COMPACT_ATOMS: atom_id res chain seq x y z
N PHE A 1 1.89 13.07 -3.62
CA PHE A 1 1.26 13.47 -2.35
C PHE A 1 0.19 12.49 -1.88
N GLY A 2 -0.90 12.24 -2.65
CA GLY A 2 -1.97 11.31 -2.22
C GLY A 2 -1.49 9.90 -1.85
N ALA A 3 -0.55 9.32 -2.60
CA ALA A 3 0.04 8.02 -2.27
C ALA A 3 0.74 8.03 -0.89
N PHE A 4 1.49 9.09 -0.54
CA PHE A 4 2.13 9.21 0.78
C PHE A 4 1.12 9.36 1.91
N ALA A 5 0.03 10.09 1.66
CA ALA A 5 -1.07 10.19 2.61
C ALA A 5 -1.73 8.81 2.83
N GLY A 6 -2.00 8.08 1.74
CA GLY A 6 -2.54 6.72 1.82
C GLY A 6 -1.63 5.75 2.58
N ILE A 7 -0.32 5.79 2.33
CA ILE A 7 0.65 4.98 3.08
C ILE A 7 0.54 5.31 4.57
N ASN A 8 0.64 6.58 4.97
CA ASN A 8 0.59 6.95 6.39
C ASN A 8 -0.76 6.63 7.05
N TYR A 9 -1.86 6.76 6.29
CA TYR A 9 -3.21 6.50 6.78
C TYR A 9 -3.47 5.00 7.00
N TRP A 10 -3.17 4.16 6.01
CA TRP A 10 -3.46 2.71 6.09
C TRP A 10 -2.28 1.86 6.61
N PHE A 11 -1.11 2.43 6.91
CA PHE A 11 0.01 1.67 7.49
C PHE A 11 -0.37 0.84 8.72
N PRO A 12 -1.11 1.38 9.71
CA PRO A 12 -1.53 0.59 10.87
C PRO A 12 -2.43 -0.57 10.49
N LYS A 13 -3.30 -0.39 9.49
CA LYS A 13 -4.20 -1.45 9.03
C LYS A 13 -3.43 -2.61 8.39
N ALA A 14 -2.35 -2.31 7.66
CA ALA A 14 -1.54 -3.34 7.01
C ALA A 14 -0.57 -4.03 7.99
N PHE A 15 0.03 -3.30 8.93
CA PHE A 15 1.16 -3.81 9.75
C PHE A 15 0.92 -3.84 11.25
N GLY A 16 -0.19 -3.30 11.74
CA GLY A 16 -0.57 -3.30 13.17
C GLY A 16 0.07 -2.19 14.02
N PHE A 17 0.80 -1.23 13.43
CA PHE A 17 1.40 -0.10 14.15
C PHE A 17 1.42 1.17 13.31
N LYS A 18 1.45 2.34 13.95
CA LYS A 18 1.53 3.65 13.30
C LYS A 18 2.94 3.98 12.85
N LEU A 19 3.06 4.79 11.80
CA LEU A 19 4.34 5.39 11.44
C LEU A 19 4.71 6.52 12.39
N ASN A 20 6.01 6.75 12.56
CA ASN A 20 6.56 7.85 13.33
C ASN A 20 6.15 9.19 12.71
N GLU A 21 5.45 10.01 13.48
CA GLU A 21 4.87 11.27 12.99
C GLU A 21 5.93 12.36 12.75
N PHE A 22 7.01 12.38 13.53
CA PHE A 22 8.08 13.36 13.38
C PHE A 22 8.75 13.22 12.00
N TRP A 23 9.23 12.04 11.66
CA TRP A 23 9.86 11.79 10.36
C TRP A 23 8.88 11.93 9.19
N GLY A 24 7.60 11.60 9.40
CA GLY A 24 6.54 11.86 8.41
C GLY A 24 6.38 13.35 8.11
N ARG A 25 6.35 14.21 9.15
CA ARG A 25 6.29 15.67 8.99
C ARG A 25 7.54 16.23 8.30
N VAL A 26 8.73 15.75 8.68
CA VAL A 26 9.99 16.15 8.01
C VAL A 26 9.93 15.80 6.52
N SER A 27 9.55 14.57 6.19
CA SER A 27 9.38 14.14 4.80
C SER A 27 8.38 15.02 4.05
N PHE A 28 7.21 15.28 4.64
CA PHE A 28 6.18 16.15 4.04
C PHE A 28 6.72 17.54 3.70
N TRP A 29 7.38 18.23 4.64
CA TRP A 29 7.87 19.59 4.41
C TRP A 29 9.00 19.61 3.38
N CYS A 30 9.91 18.64 3.41
CA CYS A 30 10.95 18.50 2.38
C CYS A 30 10.34 18.28 0.99
N TRP A 31 9.30 17.44 0.87
CA TRP A 31 8.60 17.21 -0.39
C TRP A 31 7.86 18.44 -0.89
N VAL A 32 7.10 19.13 -0.02
CA VAL A 32 6.31 20.31 -0.43
C VAL A 32 7.23 21.46 -0.83
N VAL A 33 8.16 21.84 0.03
CA VAL A 33 9.08 22.96 -0.25
C VAL A 33 10.00 22.60 -1.42
N GLY A 34 10.53 21.39 -1.44
CA GLY A 34 11.38 20.89 -2.53
C GLY A 34 10.66 20.87 -3.87
N PHE A 35 9.38 20.48 -3.92
CA PHE A 35 8.57 20.52 -5.14
C PHE A 35 8.44 21.94 -5.68
N TYR A 36 8.06 22.91 -4.84
CA TYR A 36 7.93 24.29 -5.29
C TYR A 36 9.28 24.85 -5.77
N LEU A 37 10.37 24.63 -5.03
CA LEU A 37 11.70 25.11 -5.44
C LEU A 37 12.23 24.40 -6.69
N ALA A 38 11.91 23.12 -6.89
CA ALA A 38 12.37 22.36 -8.05
C ALA A 38 11.61 22.76 -9.33
N PHE A 39 10.29 22.95 -9.24
CA PHE A 39 9.42 23.05 -10.42
C PHE A 39 8.95 24.48 -10.72
N MET A 40 8.85 25.38 -9.73
CA MET A 40 8.46 26.78 -10.01
C MET A 40 9.45 27.51 -10.93
N PRO A 41 10.78 27.37 -10.77
CA PRO A 41 11.75 27.96 -11.70
C PRO A 41 11.56 27.50 -13.15
N LEU A 42 11.04 26.27 -13.36
CA LEU A 42 10.84 25.73 -14.69
C LEU A 42 9.71 26.43 -15.44
N TYR A 43 8.72 27.01 -14.75
CA TYR A 43 7.73 27.87 -15.40
C TYR A 43 8.37 29.14 -15.95
N VAL A 44 9.26 29.76 -15.19
CA VAL A 44 10.01 30.95 -15.63
C VAL A 44 10.89 30.59 -16.83
N LEU A 45 11.65 29.50 -16.73
CA LEU A 45 12.47 29.00 -17.85
C LEU A 45 11.64 28.71 -19.11
N GLY A 46 10.46 28.11 -18.94
CA GLY A 46 9.53 27.88 -20.05
C GLY A 46 9.06 29.18 -20.70
N LEU A 47 8.75 30.21 -19.92
CA LEU A 47 8.38 31.54 -20.41
C LEU A 47 9.56 32.29 -21.06
N MET A 48 10.80 31.98 -20.65
CA MET A 48 12.02 32.47 -21.29
C MET A 48 12.37 31.72 -22.59
N GLY A 49 11.54 30.77 -23.02
CA GLY A 49 11.71 30.05 -24.30
C GLY A 49 12.56 28.79 -24.19
N VAL A 50 12.90 28.32 -22.99
CA VAL A 50 13.65 27.06 -22.81
C VAL A 50 12.77 25.87 -23.22
N THR A 51 13.22 25.11 -24.22
CA THR A 51 12.53 23.91 -24.69
C THR A 51 12.96 22.65 -23.95
N ARG A 52 12.07 21.65 -23.89
CA ARG A 52 12.33 20.36 -23.23
C ARG A 52 13.48 19.57 -23.87
N ARG A 53 14.12 18.71 -23.07
CA ARG A 53 15.11 17.69 -23.50
C ARG A 53 16.42 18.23 -24.09
N LEU A 54 16.75 19.49 -23.80
CA LEU A 54 18.09 20.03 -24.06
C LEU A 54 19.06 19.57 -22.97
N ARG A 55 20.30 19.27 -23.36
CA ARG A 55 21.36 18.80 -22.45
C ARG A 55 22.25 19.95 -21.96
N THR A 56 22.47 20.96 -22.81
CA THR A 56 23.39 22.07 -22.58
C THR A 56 22.70 23.39 -22.87
N PHE A 57 23.12 24.43 -22.17
CA PHE A 57 22.64 25.80 -22.32
C PHE A 57 23.84 26.73 -22.38
N ASP A 58 23.96 27.50 -23.45
CA ASP A 58 25.07 28.45 -23.63
C ASP A 58 24.79 29.80 -22.96
N ASP A 59 23.52 30.12 -22.71
CA ASP A 59 23.09 31.35 -22.04
C ASP A 59 23.30 31.27 -20.51
N PRO A 60 24.24 32.05 -19.94
CA PRO A 60 24.50 32.05 -18.50
C PRO A 60 23.32 32.56 -17.66
N SER A 61 22.40 33.35 -18.24
CA SER A 61 21.26 33.91 -17.52
C SER A 61 20.30 32.83 -17.00
N LEU A 62 20.29 31.66 -17.64
CA LEU A 62 19.45 30.52 -17.27
C LEU A 62 19.99 29.75 -16.06
N GLN A 63 21.29 29.87 -15.77
CA GLN A 63 21.99 29.05 -14.79
C GLN A 63 21.39 29.17 -13.38
N ILE A 64 21.01 30.39 -12.97
CA ILE A 64 20.46 30.64 -11.64
C ILE A 64 19.18 29.83 -11.39
N TRP A 65 18.30 29.75 -12.39
CA TRP A 65 17.03 29.02 -12.29
C TRP A 65 17.25 27.52 -12.17
N PHE A 66 18.25 26.98 -12.89
CA PHE A 66 18.64 25.58 -12.75
C PHE A 66 19.30 25.27 -11.41
N ILE A 67 20.07 26.20 -10.84
CA ILE A 67 20.64 26.05 -9.49
C ILE A 67 19.52 25.99 -8.45
N ILE A 68 18.55 26.91 -8.52
CA ILE A 68 17.39 26.90 -7.61
C ILE A 68 16.61 25.60 -7.76
N ALA A 69 16.36 25.17 -9.00
CA ALA A 69 15.71 23.89 -9.28
C ALA A 69 16.49 22.69 -8.69
N GLY A 70 17.83 22.73 -8.78
CA GLY A 70 18.73 21.73 -8.20
C GLY A 70 18.66 21.68 -6.68
N ILE A 71 18.57 22.83 -6.00
CA ILE A 71 18.34 22.89 -4.54
C ILE A 71 16.99 22.25 -4.18
N GLY A 72 15.95 22.53 -4.97
CA GLY A 72 14.65 21.87 -4.82
C GLY A 72 14.75 20.36 -4.95
N ALA A 73 15.51 19.86 -5.93
CA ALA A 73 15.75 18.42 -6.11
C ALA A 73 16.49 17.79 -4.91
N LEU A 74 17.47 18.49 -4.33
CA LEU A 74 18.16 18.04 -3.11
C LEU A 74 17.21 17.96 -1.91
N LEU A 75 16.28 18.91 -1.77
CA LEU A 75 15.24 18.85 -0.73
C LEU A 75 14.29 17.68 -0.93
N ILE A 76 13.90 17.38 -2.18
CA ILE A 76 13.11 16.18 -2.48
C ILE A 76 13.88 14.92 -2.10
N ALA A 77 15.17 14.83 -2.42
CA ALA A 77 16.02 13.71 -2.02
C ALA A 77 16.08 13.56 -0.49
N ALA A 78 16.20 14.67 0.26
CA ALA A 78 16.10 14.66 1.71
C ALA A 78 14.73 14.18 2.20
N GLY A 79 13.65 14.55 1.51
CA GLY A 79 12.28 14.08 1.79
C GLY A 79 12.12 12.57 1.61
N ILE A 80 12.73 12.00 0.57
CA ILE A 80 12.81 10.54 0.36
C ILE A 80 13.62 9.89 1.49
N GLY A 81 14.78 10.44 1.84
CA GLY A 81 15.60 9.94 2.95
C GLY A 81 14.85 9.95 4.29
N ALA A 82 14.13 11.03 4.59
CA ALA A 82 13.29 11.15 5.78
C ALA A 82 12.16 10.11 5.81
N MET A 83 11.57 9.76 4.66
CA MET A 83 10.56 8.70 4.56
C MET A 83 11.16 7.31 4.85
N LEU A 84 12.35 7.02 4.31
CA LEU A 84 13.03 5.75 4.60
C LEU A 84 13.41 5.64 6.09
N LEU A 85 13.87 6.74 6.70
CA LEU A 85 14.12 6.82 8.14
C LEU A 85 12.83 6.66 8.95
N GLN A 86 11.71 7.24 8.48
CA GLN A 86 10.39 7.05 9.08
C GLN A 86 10.07 5.56 9.17
N PHE A 87 10.22 4.80 8.07
CA PHE A 87 9.98 3.36 8.07
C PHE A 87 10.91 2.62 9.02
N ALA A 88 12.22 2.88 8.95
CA ALA A 88 13.21 2.21 9.80
C ALA A 88 12.94 2.41 11.30
N VAL A 89 12.70 3.66 11.71
CA VAL A 89 12.41 4.00 13.11
C VAL A 89 11.07 3.43 13.56
N SER A 90 10.05 3.45 12.70
CA SER A 90 8.73 2.89 13.04
C SER A 90 8.76 1.38 13.22
N ILE A 91 9.53 0.67 12.38
CA ILE A 91 9.71 -0.78 12.51
C ILE A 91 10.48 -1.10 13.81
N ARG A 92 11.53 -0.33 14.12
CA ARG A 92 12.29 -0.49 15.37
C ARG A 92 11.39 -0.29 16.60
N ASP A 93 10.55 0.75 16.59
CA ASP A 93 9.73 1.15 17.73
C ASP A 93 8.28 0.62 17.62
N ARG A 94 8.05 -0.45 16.85
CA ARG A 94 6.71 -0.96 16.49
C ARG A 94 5.81 -1.26 17.69
N GLU A 95 6.37 -1.77 18.79
CA GLU A 95 5.58 -2.12 19.97
C GLU A 95 5.02 -0.86 20.66
N LYS A 96 5.77 0.25 20.63
CA LYS A 96 5.33 1.54 21.19
C LYS A 96 4.28 2.22 20.31
N LEU A 97 4.31 1.93 19.00
CA LEU A 97 3.43 2.54 18.00
C LEU A 97 2.23 1.64 17.65
N ARG A 98 2.07 0.51 18.33
CA ARG A 98 1.06 -0.50 18.04
C ARG A 98 -0.36 0.06 18.09
N ASP A 99 -1.17 -0.34 17.12
CA ASP A 99 -2.62 -0.15 17.17
C ASP A 99 -3.25 -1.33 17.91
N ALA A 100 -3.79 -1.06 19.10
CA ALA A 100 -4.44 -2.06 19.93
C ALA A 100 -5.95 -2.18 19.67
N THR A 101 -6.54 -1.23 18.93
CA THR A 101 -8.00 -1.12 18.75
C THR A 101 -8.47 -1.64 17.40
N GLY A 102 -7.67 -1.43 16.34
CA GLY A 102 -8.12 -1.58 14.96
C GLY A 102 -8.58 -0.26 14.32
N ASP A 103 -8.78 0.80 15.12
CA ASP A 103 -9.26 2.13 14.70
C ASP A 103 -8.38 3.26 15.31
N PRO A 104 -7.12 3.42 14.86
CA PRO A 104 -6.18 4.37 15.44
C PRO A 104 -6.52 5.84 15.12
N TRP A 105 -7.46 6.08 14.19
CA TRP A 105 -7.80 7.40 13.67
C TRP A 105 -9.24 7.80 13.97
N ASN A 106 -10.01 6.97 14.67
CA ASN A 106 -11.47 7.11 14.76
C ASN A 106 -12.12 7.24 13.37
N GLY A 107 -11.75 6.34 12.46
CA GLY A 107 -12.19 6.29 11.07
C GLY A 107 -13.69 6.08 10.93
N ARG A 108 -14.19 6.31 9.71
CA ARG A 108 -15.64 6.35 9.40
C ARG A 108 -16.13 5.13 8.62
N THR A 109 -15.20 4.42 7.98
CA THR A 109 -15.43 3.34 7.02
C THR A 109 -15.07 1.97 7.62
N LEU A 110 -15.57 0.90 7.00
CA LEU A 110 -15.57 -0.45 7.58
C LEU A 110 -14.18 -1.05 7.82
N GLU A 111 -13.15 -0.63 7.09
CA GLU A 111 -11.79 -1.13 7.33
C GLU A 111 -11.33 -0.85 8.76
N TRP A 112 -11.86 0.19 9.41
CA TRP A 112 -11.56 0.54 10.80
C TRP A 112 -12.39 -0.24 11.82
N ALA A 113 -13.38 -1.02 11.36
CA ALA A 113 -14.14 -1.94 12.21
C ALA A 113 -13.43 -3.30 12.40
N THR A 114 -12.34 -3.57 11.66
CA THR A 114 -11.54 -4.82 11.78
C THR A 114 -10.33 -4.63 12.70
N SER A 115 -9.65 -5.72 13.07
CA SER A 115 -8.35 -5.62 13.73
C SER A 115 -7.28 -5.01 12.79
N SER A 116 -6.14 -4.67 13.39
CA SER A 116 -4.94 -4.20 12.71
C SER A 116 -3.77 -5.11 13.09
N PRO A 117 -3.27 -5.97 12.19
CA PRO A 117 -3.80 -6.29 10.86
C PRO A 117 -5.15 -7.05 10.90
N PRO A 118 -5.93 -7.04 9.79
CA PRO A 118 -7.15 -7.83 9.69
C PRO A 118 -6.84 -9.34 9.62
N PRO A 119 -7.77 -10.21 10.04
CA PRO A 119 -7.65 -11.64 9.82
C PRO A 119 -7.80 -11.98 8.33
N ASP A 120 -7.37 -13.17 7.92
CA ASP A 120 -7.39 -13.63 6.51
C ASP A 120 -8.77 -13.53 5.84
N TYR A 121 -9.84 -13.67 6.63
CA TYR A 121 -11.23 -13.59 6.19
C TYR A 121 -11.87 -12.19 6.29
N ASN A 122 -11.12 -11.17 6.73
CA ASN A 122 -11.55 -9.82 7.05
C ASN A 122 -12.63 -9.73 8.15
N PHE A 123 -13.86 -10.16 7.86
CA PHE A 123 -15.00 -10.14 8.77
C PHE A 123 -15.57 -11.54 8.97
N ALA A 124 -15.73 -11.97 10.23
CA ALA A 124 -16.35 -13.26 10.53
C ALA A 124 -17.84 -13.31 10.20
N PHE A 125 -18.52 -12.16 10.25
CA PHE A 125 -19.89 -11.96 9.81
C PHE A 125 -19.95 -10.82 8.80
N THR A 126 -20.75 -10.96 7.75
CA THR A 126 -20.97 -9.88 6.80
C THR A 126 -21.64 -8.70 7.50
N PRO A 127 -21.03 -7.49 7.52
CA PRO A 127 -21.62 -6.34 8.17
C PRO A 127 -22.88 -5.90 7.45
N VAL A 128 -23.92 -5.54 8.22
CA VAL A 128 -25.16 -4.97 7.69
C VAL A 128 -25.01 -3.45 7.65
N ILE A 129 -25.12 -2.87 6.46
CA ILE A 129 -24.85 -1.45 6.20
C ILE A 129 -26.17 -0.70 5.96
N HIS A 130 -26.33 0.45 6.63
CA HIS A 130 -27.51 1.31 6.48
C HIS A 130 -27.18 2.71 5.91
N GLN A 131 -25.91 3.11 5.89
CA GLN A 131 -25.42 4.43 5.48
C GLN A 131 -24.03 4.33 4.83
N GLY A 132 -23.61 5.36 4.10
CA GLY A 132 -22.31 5.39 3.42
C GLY A 132 -21.12 5.31 4.38
N ASP A 133 -21.13 6.13 5.45
CA ASP A 133 -20.14 6.06 6.53
C ASP A 133 -20.52 4.98 7.55
N ALA A 134 -20.49 3.73 7.10
CA ALA A 134 -21.05 2.59 7.83
C ALA A 134 -20.48 2.45 9.26
N TRP A 135 -19.17 2.57 9.44
CA TRP A 135 -18.57 2.40 10.77
C TRP A 135 -18.90 3.57 11.71
N ALA A 136 -19.01 4.79 11.20
CA ALA A 136 -19.45 5.94 11.99
C ALA A 136 -20.90 5.79 12.45
N ASP A 137 -21.82 5.38 11.56
CA ASP A 137 -23.23 5.11 11.90
C ASP A 137 -23.35 3.97 12.91
N MET A 138 -22.59 2.88 12.72
CA MET A 138 -22.54 1.75 13.66
C MET A 138 -22.08 2.20 15.06
N LYS A 139 -21.01 3.00 15.15
CA LYS A 139 -20.55 3.57 16.44
C LYS A 139 -21.61 4.45 17.10
N ALA A 140 -22.26 5.32 16.33
CA ALA A 140 -23.31 6.21 16.85
C ALA A 140 -24.53 5.45 17.39
N ARG A 141 -24.83 4.27 16.83
CA ARG A 141 -25.92 3.39 17.27
C ARG A 141 -25.53 2.41 18.37
N GLY A 142 -24.30 2.49 18.88
CA GLY A 142 -23.81 1.58 19.92
C GLY A 142 -23.64 0.15 19.43
N TYR A 143 -23.17 -0.04 18.20
CA TYR A 143 -22.94 -1.37 17.63
C TYR A 143 -22.03 -2.22 18.51
N GLU A 144 -22.49 -3.44 18.79
CA GLU A 144 -21.71 -4.48 19.44
C GLU A 144 -21.34 -5.57 18.43
N ARG A 145 -20.06 -5.94 18.41
CA ARG A 145 -19.58 -7.00 17.53
C ARG A 145 -20.17 -8.34 17.98
N PRO A 146 -20.70 -9.19 17.07
CA PRO A 146 -21.06 -10.55 17.40
C PRO A 146 -19.88 -11.31 18.00
N VAL A 147 -20.13 -12.08 19.06
CA VAL A 147 -19.10 -12.84 19.80
C VAL A 147 -19.25 -14.36 19.66
N SER A 148 -20.37 -14.83 19.12
CA SER A 148 -20.70 -16.26 19.01
C SER A 148 -21.41 -16.55 17.68
N GLY A 149 -21.56 -17.84 17.36
CA GLY A 149 -22.23 -18.29 16.13
C GLY A 149 -21.36 -18.27 14.88
N TYR A 150 -20.04 -18.33 15.05
CA TYR A 150 -19.09 -18.41 13.93
C TYR A 150 -19.33 -19.66 13.10
N LYS A 151 -19.12 -19.54 11.79
CA LYS A 151 -19.29 -20.61 10.81
C LYS A 151 -17.99 -20.85 10.07
N ASP A 152 -17.92 -21.98 9.38
CA ASP A 152 -16.81 -22.25 8.47
C ASP A 152 -16.80 -21.22 7.34
N ILE A 153 -15.65 -20.60 7.11
CA ILE A 153 -15.47 -19.54 6.10
C ILE A 153 -14.74 -20.12 4.89
N HIS A 154 -15.38 -20.04 3.72
CA HIS A 154 -14.79 -20.43 2.45
C HIS A 154 -13.74 -19.41 2.00
N MET A 155 -12.54 -19.88 1.64
CA MET A 155 -11.41 -19.04 1.22
C MET A 155 -10.70 -19.63 -0.01
N PRO A 156 -10.19 -18.77 -0.91
CA PRO A 156 -9.37 -19.22 -2.03
C PRO A 156 -7.97 -19.64 -1.57
N SER A 157 -7.45 -20.72 -2.12
CA SER A 157 -6.08 -21.18 -1.92
C SER A 157 -5.08 -20.37 -2.75
N ASN A 158 -3.85 -20.25 -2.25
CA ASN A 158 -2.76 -19.63 -2.99
C ASN A 158 -2.40 -20.43 -4.24
N THR A 159 -1.98 -19.74 -5.30
CA THR A 159 -1.49 -20.36 -6.54
C THR A 159 -0.21 -19.69 -7.04
N GLY A 160 0.77 -20.50 -7.43
CA GLY A 160 2.01 -20.03 -8.06
C GLY A 160 1.84 -19.68 -9.55
N SER A 161 0.70 -19.98 -10.17
CA SER A 161 0.50 -19.81 -11.61
C SER A 161 0.69 -18.36 -12.06
N GLY A 162 0.33 -17.37 -11.23
CA GLY A 162 0.56 -15.96 -11.53
C GLY A 162 2.05 -15.61 -11.68
N VAL A 163 2.90 -16.09 -10.76
CA VAL A 163 4.36 -15.83 -10.81
C VAL A 163 5.01 -16.55 -11.98
N ILE A 164 4.59 -17.78 -12.28
CA ILE A 164 5.07 -18.55 -13.43
C ILE A 164 4.73 -17.83 -14.74
N LEU A 165 3.47 -17.42 -14.90
CA LEU A 165 3.03 -16.67 -16.08
C LEU A 165 3.77 -15.34 -16.21
N ALA A 166 3.97 -14.60 -15.12
CA ALA A 166 4.75 -13.37 -15.13
C ALA A 166 6.18 -13.61 -15.63
N GLY A 167 6.85 -14.66 -15.12
CA GLY A 167 8.20 -15.03 -15.58
C GLY A 167 8.25 -15.39 -17.07
N LEU A 168 7.26 -16.14 -17.56
CA LEU A 168 7.14 -16.48 -18.99
C LEU A 168 6.86 -15.25 -19.86
N CYS A 169 6.03 -14.31 -19.40
CA CYS A 169 5.79 -13.03 -20.07
C CYS A 169 7.06 -12.18 -20.15
N VAL A 170 7.88 -12.18 -19.09
CA VAL A 170 9.18 -11.49 -19.11
C VAL A 170 10.11 -12.14 -20.15
N ALA A 171 10.24 -13.46 -20.14
CA ALA A 171 11.07 -14.17 -21.11
C ALA A 171 10.58 -13.95 -22.56
N PHE A 172 9.27 -13.96 -22.78
CA PHE A 172 8.66 -13.63 -24.06
C PHE A 172 9.01 -12.20 -24.50
N GLY A 173 8.86 -11.22 -23.60
CA GLY A 173 9.20 -9.82 -23.87
C GLY A 173 10.68 -9.64 -24.23
N VAL A 174 11.58 -10.29 -23.50
CA VAL A 174 13.02 -10.31 -23.82
C VAL A 174 13.25 -10.92 -25.21
N GLY A 175 12.62 -12.06 -25.51
CA GLY A 175 12.73 -12.70 -26.81
C GLY A 175 12.29 -11.80 -27.97
N MET A 176 11.16 -11.09 -27.80
CA MET A 176 10.62 -10.17 -28.80
C MET A 176 11.49 -8.91 -28.99
N ILE A 177 12.02 -8.32 -27.91
CA ILE A 177 12.83 -7.09 -27.96
C ILE A 177 14.21 -7.36 -28.57
N TRP A 178 14.83 -8.50 -28.21
CA TRP A 178 16.20 -8.84 -28.59
C TRP A 178 16.30 -9.79 -29.79
N TYR A 179 15.19 -10.01 -30.50
CA TYR A 179 15.11 -10.88 -31.68
C TYR A 179 15.55 -12.34 -31.41
N VAL A 180 15.41 -12.80 -30.15
CA VAL A 180 15.69 -14.18 -29.76
C VAL A 180 14.43 -15.02 -30.01
N TRP A 181 14.19 -15.34 -31.28
CA TRP A 181 12.91 -15.92 -31.72
C TRP A 181 12.57 -17.28 -31.11
N TRP A 182 13.56 -18.13 -30.86
CA TRP A 182 13.33 -19.42 -30.21
C TRP A 182 12.81 -19.23 -28.77
N LEU A 183 13.35 -18.24 -28.05
CA LEU A 183 12.91 -17.93 -26.68
C LEU A 183 11.49 -17.36 -26.71
N ALA A 184 11.20 -16.44 -27.63
CA ALA A 184 9.85 -15.90 -27.80
C ALA A 184 8.84 -17.03 -28.11
N ALA A 185 9.16 -17.93 -29.04
CA ALA A 185 8.28 -19.05 -29.38
C ALA A 185 8.06 -19.99 -28.18
N VAL A 186 9.12 -20.41 -27.49
CA VAL A 186 9.03 -21.30 -26.32
C VAL A 186 8.25 -20.64 -25.18
N SER A 187 8.54 -19.39 -24.86
CA SER A 187 7.82 -18.66 -23.81
C SER A 187 6.35 -18.44 -24.16
N PHE A 188 6.01 -18.15 -25.42
CA PHE A 188 4.62 -18.01 -25.85
C PHE A 188 3.84 -19.32 -25.72
N VAL A 189 4.43 -20.43 -26.17
CA VAL A 189 3.85 -21.77 -25.98
C VAL A 189 3.73 -22.09 -24.49
N GLY A 190 4.72 -21.74 -23.68
CA GLY A 190 4.68 -21.89 -22.22
C GLY A 190 3.55 -21.11 -21.57
N ILE A 191 3.31 -19.85 -21.98
CA ILE A 191 2.18 -19.04 -21.49
C ILE A 191 0.87 -19.77 -21.76
N LEU A 192 0.65 -20.20 -23.01
CA LEU A 192 -0.56 -20.93 -23.38
C LEU A 192 -0.71 -22.22 -22.56
N ALA A 193 0.35 -23.02 -22.47
CA ALA A 193 0.34 -24.29 -21.74
C ALA A 193 0.00 -24.10 -20.26
N VAL A 194 0.60 -23.11 -19.59
CA VAL A 194 0.33 -22.82 -18.17
C VAL A 194 -1.08 -22.25 -17.99
N SER A 195 -1.55 -21.35 -18.85
CA SER A 195 -2.91 -20.80 -18.78
C SER A 195 -3.98 -21.87 -18.99
N PHE A 196 -3.82 -22.73 -20.00
CA PHE A 196 -4.72 -23.86 -20.22
C PHE A 196 -4.65 -24.86 -19.06
N GLY A 197 -3.45 -25.26 -18.65
CA GLY A 197 -3.24 -26.18 -17.53
C GLY A 197 -3.85 -25.67 -16.23
N HIS A 198 -3.73 -24.36 -15.95
CA HIS A 198 -4.34 -23.74 -14.77
C HIS A 198 -5.86 -23.92 -14.76
N THR A 199 -6.53 -23.88 -15.92
CA THR A 199 -7.97 -24.07 -16.04
C THR A 199 -8.44 -25.43 -15.54
N PHE A 200 -7.60 -26.46 -15.59
CA PHE A 200 -7.91 -27.81 -15.10
C PHE A 200 -7.62 -28.03 -13.61
N ILE A 201 -7.19 -27.01 -12.87
CA ILE A 201 -7.03 -27.09 -11.42
C ILE A 201 -8.40 -26.91 -10.76
N TYR A 202 -9.02 -28.00 -10.31
CA TYR A 202 -10.37 -27.96 -9.73
C TYR A 202 -10.38 -27.67 -8.21
N LYS A 203 -9.34 -28.08 -7.47
CA LYS A 203 -9.25 -27.85 -6.03
C LYS A 203 -8.52 -26.52 -5.75
N ARG A 204 -9.29 -25.44 -5.57
CA ARG A 204 -8.77 -24.07 -5.42
C ARG A 204 -9.21 -23.38 -4.14
N ASP A 205 -9.95 -24.07 -3.30
CA ASP A 205 -10.58 -23.53 -2.12
C ASP A 205 -10.32 -24.42 -0.91
N TYR A 206 -10.47 -23.79 0.24
CA TYR A 206 -10.45 -24.43 1.53
C TYR A 206 -11.43 -23.71 2.46
N TYR A 207 -11.81 -24.39 3.54
CA TYR A 207 -12.61 -23.79 4.59
C TYR A 207 -11.71 -23.52 5.79
N ILE A 208 -11.82 -22.32 6.36
CA ILE A 208 -11.33 -22.03 7.70
C ILE A 208 -12.40 -22.55 8.68
N PRO A 209 -12.09 -23.55 9.53
CA PRO A 209 -13.04 -24.09 10.48
C PRO A 209 -13.52 -23.04 11.49
N ALA A 210 -14.78 -23.12 11.90
CA ALA A 210 -15.39 -22.23 12.88
C ALA A 210 -14.61 -22.16 14.20
N GLU A 211 -13.95 -23.26 14.61
CA GLU A 211 -13.10 -23.29 15.80
C GLU A 211 -11.92 -22.32 15.71
N ILE A 212 -11.27 -22.23 14.54
CA ILE A 212 -10.15 -21.31 14.30
C ILE A 212 -10.64 -19.87 14.27
N VAL A 213 -11.80 -19.61 13.64
CA VAL A 213 -12.43 -18.29 13.61
C VAL A 213 -12.77 -17.84 15.04
N THR A 214 -13.36 -18.74 15.84
CA THR A 214 -13.70 -18.48 17.25
C THR A 214 -12.47 -18.09 18.05
N ALA A 215 -11.40 -18.89 17.98
CA ALA A 215 -10.16 -18.61 18.70
C ALA A 215 -9.54 -17.25 18.31
N LYS A 216 -9.54 -16.90 17.00
CA LYS A 216 -9.03 -15.59 16.53
C LYS A 216 -9.89 -14.43 17.03
N GLU A 217 -11.21 -14.53 16.97
CA GLU A 217 -12.10 -13.46 17.40
C GLU A 217 -12.13 -13.30 18.94
N GLU A 218 -11.98 -14.39 19.69
CA GLU A 218 -11.82 -14.36 21.16
C GLU A 218 -10.52 -13.66 21.57
N ALA A 219 -9.40 -13.98 20.91
CA ALA A 219 -8.14 -13.28 21.13
C ALA A 219 -8.27 -11.78 20.88
N ARG A 220 -9.04 -11.39 19.84
CA ARG A 220 -9.36 -9.99 19.58
C ARG A 220 -10.27 -9.38 20.65
N THR A 221 -11.27 -10.10 21.15
CA THR A 221 -12.11 -9.62 22.28
C THR A 221 -11.25 -9.32 23.49
N LYS A 222 -10.32 -10.22 23.83
CA LYS A 222 -9.40 -10.04 24.95
C LYS A 222 -8.51 -8.81 24.77
N ALA A 223 -7.91 -8.64 23.59
CA ALA A 223 -7.09 -7.46 23.29
C ALA A 223 -7.89 -6.15 23.40
N LEU A 224 -9.15 -6.13 22.95
CA LEU A 224 -10.03 -4.95 23.09
C LEU A 224 -10.43 -4.67 24.54
N ALA A 225 -10.59 -5.71 25.36
CA ALA A 225 -10.88 -5.56 26.79
C ALA A 225 -9.69 -4.96 27.56
N GLU A 226 -8.46 -5.37 27.22
CA GLU A 226 -7.22 -4.82 27.80
C GLU A 226 -7.04 -3.32 27.51
N VAL A 227 -7.58 -2.81 26.39
CA VAL A 227 -7.52 -1.38 26.05
C VAL A 227 -8.60 -0.56 26.77
N LYS A 228 -9.72 -1.18 27.16
CA LYS A 228 -10.84 -0.51 27.86
C LYS A 228 -10.66 -0.46 29.38
N ALA A 229 -9.80 -1.32 29.94
CA ALA A 229 -9.47 -1.39 31.36
C ALA A 229 -8.49 -0.28 31.77
#